data_AF-A0A5M6DKY6-F1
#
_entry.id   AF-A0A5M6DKY6-F1
#
_cell.length_a   1.000
_cell.length_b   1.000
_cell.length_c   1.000
_cell.angle_alpha   90.00
_cell.angle_beta   90.00
_cell.angle_gamma   90.00
#
_symmetry.space_group_name_H-M   'P 1'
#
loop_
_entity.id
_entity.type
_entity.pdbx_description
1 polymer ?
#
loop_
_entity_poly.entity_id
_entity_poly.type
_entity_poly.pdbx_seq_one_letter_code
_entity_poly.pdbx_strand_id
1 'polypeptide(L)'
;MKKTAAAMVALALLAVGSTSFALYSVSETGTWPDSWPTELEPLRKQARTFIGPQLSFRHYAIRFSDRDAFEAAWPNLIKVKSRGAPIFLVREPNFFLGENTAGVVIHCPPEGQWDDPKTPEAPRKNDKNPRSRWLFTNYIDLVVDGEVVDLNRIPLPRDTPIIDERFKSLDGTGDDSETP
;
A
#
# COMPACT_ATOMS: atom_id res chain seq x y z
N MET A 1 32.22 16.50 -40.25
CA MET A 1 32.82 16.48 -38.89
C MET A 1 32.06 17.37 -37.90
N LYS A 2 31.85 18.67 -38.14
CA LYS A 2 31.10 19.54 -37.19
C LYS A 2 29.63 19.12 -36.95
N LYS A 3 28.91 18.70 -38.00
CA LYS A 3 27.51 18.25 -37.89
C LYS A 3 27.37 16.91 -37.15
N THR A 4 28.34 16.01 -37.29
CA THR A 4 28.37 14.72 -36.60
C THR A 4 28.67 14.86 -35.11
N ALA A 5 29.56 15.79 -34.73
CA ALA A 5 29.83 16.09 -33.33
C ALA A 5 28.60 16.65 -32.60
N ALA A 6 27.87 17.58 -33.23
CA ALA A 6 26.64 18.14 -32.66
C ALA A 6 25.54 17.08 -32.46
N ALA A 7 25.39 16.14 -33.42
CA ALA A 7 24.42 15.06 -33.31
C ALA A 7 24.75 14.08 -32.16
N MET A 8 26.03 13.75 -31.95
CA MET A 8 26.44 12.89 -30.83
C MET A 8 26.26 13.58 -29.47
N VAL A 9 26.53 14.88 -29.37
CA VAL A 9 26.26 15.65 -28.14
C VAL A 9 24.76 15.70 -27.83
N ALA A 10 23.92 15.90 -28.84
CA ALA A 10 22.46 15.87 -28.66
C ALA A 10 21.96 14.48 -28.22
N LEU A 11 22.48 13.39 -28.80
CA LEU A 11 22.13 12.03 -28.39
C LEU A 11 22.58 11.73 -26.95
N ALA A 12 23.78 12.18 -26.56
CA ALA A 12 24.28 12.00 -25.19
C ALA A 12 23.41 12.77 -24.18
N LEU A 13 22.98 13.99 -24.49
CA LEU A 13 22.08 14.77 -23.64
C LEU A 13 20.69 14.13 -23.53
N LEU A 14 20.15 13.57 -24.62
CA LEU A 14 18.87 12.85 -24.60
C LEU A 14 18.95 11.52 -23.83
N ALA A 15 20.09 10.82 -23.89
CA ALA A 15 20.31 9.58 -23.15
C ALA A 15 20.47 9.81 -21.64
N VAL A 16 20.99 10.97 -21.22
CA VAL A 16 21.09 11.33 -19.79
C VAL A 16 19.76 11.88 -19.26
N GLY A 17 18.98 12.59 -20.08
CA GLY A 17 17.68 13.16 -19.69
C GLY A 17 16.50 12.17 -19.67
N SER A 18 16.65 10.94 -20.15
CA SER A 18 15.55 9.96 -20.25
C SER A 18 15.22 9.22 -18.94
N THR A 19 15.97 9.46 -17.87
CA THR A 19 15.76 8.81 -16.56
C THR A 19 14.82 9.61 -15.67
N SER A 20 13.55 9.74 -16.09
CA SER A 20 12.49 10.26 -15.23
C SER A 20 12.02 9.16 -14.28
N PHE A 21 12.55 9.12 -13.05
CA PHE A 21 12.05 8.24 -12.00
C PHE A 21 10.87 8.89 -11.28
N ALA A 22 9.72 8.21 -11.26
CA ALA A 22 8.59 8.60 -10.44
C ALA A 22 8.87 8.18 -8.98
N LEU A 23 9.56 9.05 -8.23
CA LEU A 23 10.00 8.74 -6.88
C LEU A 23 8.88 9.01 -5.85
N TYR A 24 8.65 8.06 -4.94
CA TYR A 24 7.81 8.32 -3.77
C TYR A 24 8.47 9.40 -2.89
N SER A 25 7.66 10.31 -2.36
CA SER A 25 8.08 11.06 -1.16
C SER A 25 7.95 10.12 0.04
N VAL A 26 9.00 10.02 0.85
CA VAL A 26 9.07 9.09 1.99
C VAL A 26 9.35 9.87 3.26
N SER A 27 8.52 9.64 4.28
CA SER A 27 8.76 10.03 5.67
C SER A 27 9.10 8.79 6.49
N GLU A 28 10.13 8.87 7.32
CA GLU A 28 10.52 7.83 8.27
C GLU A 28 9.64 7.81 9.55
N THR A 29 8.46 8.44 9.47
CA THR A 29 7.44 8.41 10.51
C THR A 29 6.04 8.30 9.89
N GLY A 30 5.08 7.83 10.68
CA GLY A 30 3.66 7.86 10.37
C GLY A 30 3.09 9.28 10.45
N THR A 31 2.55 9.78 9.33
CA THR A 31 1.92 11.11 9.22
C THR A 31 0.41 11.01 8.96
N TRP A 32 -0.25 10.00 9.52
CA TRP A 32 -1.70 9.86 9.45
C TRP A 32 -2.41 10.98 10.23
N PRO A 33 -3.68 11.31 9.91
CA PRO A 33 -4.40 12.41 10.56
C PRO A 33 -4.75 12.10 12.01
N ASP A 34 -5.00 13.16 12.79
CA ASP A 34 -5.40 13.07 14.21
C ASP A 34 -6.78 12.42 14.42
N SER A 35 -7.56 12.22 13.36
CA SER A 35 -8.83 11.50 13.40
C SER A 35 -8.68 9.98 13.55
N TRP A 36 -7.48 9.44 13.36
CA TRP A 36 -7.20 8.03 13.59
C TRP A 36 -7.21 7.68 15.09
N PRO A 37 -7.41 6.40 15.46
CA PRO A 37 -7.40 6.00 16.86
C PRO A 37 -6.10 6.40 17.56
N THR A 38 -6.23 7.06 18.72
CA THR A 38 -5.09 7.55 19.50
C THR A 38 -4.14 6.44 19.96
N GLU A 39 -4.63 5.21 20.05
CA GLU A 39 -3.85 4.01 20.38
C GLU A 39 -2.81 3.67 19.31
N LEU A 40 -2.94 4.20 18.09
CA LEU A 40 -1.95 4.04 17.04
C LEU A 40 -0.80 5.05 17.16
N GLU A 41 -0.97 6.15 17.89
CA GLU A 41 0.04 7.22 18.00
C GLU A 41 1.44 6.74 18.41
N PRO A 42 1.62 5.79 19.35
CA PRO A 42 2.92 5.23 19.67
C PRO A 42 3.63 4.59 18.48
N LEU A 43 2.88 4.08 17.50
CA LEU A 43 3.40 3.41 16.30
C LEU A 43 3.93 4.39 15.25
N ARG A 44 3.72 5.71 15.38
CA ARG A 44 4.22 6.68 14.39
C ARG A 44 5.72 6.58 14.18
N LYS A 45 6.49 6.29 15.23
CA LYS A 45 7.96 6.23 15.18
C LYS A 45 8.48 5.02 14.38
N GLN A 46 7.76 3.89 14.39
CA GLN A 46 8.16 2.69 13.66
C GLN A 46 7.51 2.59 12.28
N ALA A 47 6.55 3.48 11.98
CA ALA A 47 5.88 3.55 10.71
C ALA A 47 6.64 4.40 9.70
N ARG A 48 6.39 4.17 8.41
CA ARG A 48 6.82 5.03 7.32
C ARG A 48 5.61 5.50 6.54
N THR A 49 5.69 6.70 6.00
CA THR A 49 4.67 7.24 5.11
C THR A 49 5.25 7.39 3.71
N PHE A 50 4.58 6.82 2.72
CA PHE A 50 4.90 6.98 1.31
C PHE A 50 3.81 7.81 0.64
N ILE A 51 4.20 8.75 -0.21
CA ILE A 51 3.28 9.54 -1.03
C ILE A 51 3.61 9.31 -2.49
N GLY A 52 2.61 8.81 -3.24
CA GLY A 52 2.72 8.48 -4.65
C GLY A 52 3.11 9.68 -5.52
N PRO A 53 3.90 9.47 -6.59
CA PRO A 53 4.48 10.57 -7.39
C PRO A 53 3.49 11.29 -8.30
N GLN A 54 2.42 10.59 -8.75
CA GLN A 54 1.51 11.12 -9.79
C GLN A 54 0.13 11.47 -9.22
N LEU A 55 -0.41 10.57 -8.42
CA LEU A 55 -1.58 10.80 -7.59
C LEU A 55 -1.05 10.60 -6.17
N SER A 56 -1.17 11.62 -5.32
CA SER A 56 -0.59 11.67 -3.96
C SER A 56 -1.23 10.69 -2.97
N PHE A 57 -1.52 9.46 -3.42
CA PHE A 57 -1.92 8.33 -2.61
C PHE A 57 -0.93 8.13 -1.48
N ARG A 58 -1.46 7.89 -0.28
CA ARG A 58 -0.65 7.71 0.92
C ARG A 58 -0.63 6.26 1.31
N HIS A 59 0.53 5.77 1.68
CA HIS A 59 0.71 4.42 2.20
C HIS A 59 1.40 4.53 3.56
N TYR A 60 0.70 4.09 4.60
CA TYR A 60 1.23 4.05 5.96
C TYR A 60 1.70 2.63 6.25
N ALA A 61 3.01 2.45 6.22
CA ALA A 61 3.72 1.19 6.39
C ALA A 61 4.10 1.04 7.87
N ILE A 62 3.38 0.20 8.62
CA ILE A 62 3.60 -0.01 10.05
C ILE A 62 4.23 -1.39 10.23
N ARG A 63 5.49 -1.39 10.63
CA ARG A 63 6.29 -2.59 10.84
C ARG A 63 6.06 -3.12 12.24
N PHE A 64 6.09 -4.44 12.40
CA PHE A 64 6.09 -5.07 13.70
C PHE A 64 7.21 -6.10 13.76
N SER A 65 7.99 -6.06 14.84
CA SER A 65 9.00 -7.07 15.17
C SER A 65 8.56 -7.99 16.30
N ASP A 66 7.41 -7.70 16.90
CA ASP A 66 6.87 -8.38 18.06
C ASP A 66 5.39 -8.65 17.82
N ARG A 67 5.01 -9.92 18.03
CA ARG A 67 3.64 -10.41 17.89
C ARG A 67 2.70 -9.72 18.87
N ASP A 68 3.10 -9.58 20.13
CA ASP A 68 2.19 -9.03 21.15
C ASP A 68 1.88 -7.55 20.87
N ALA A 69 2.88 -6.81 20.39
CA ALA A 69 2.70 -5.44 19.90
C ALA A 69 1.74 -5.37 18.70
N PHE A 70 1.86 -6.30 17.74
CA PHE A 70 0.94 -6.39 16.60
C PHE A 70 -0.49 -6.72 17.04
N GLU A 71 -0.66 -7.77 17.86
CA GLU A 71 -1.98 -8.21 18.36
C GLU A 71 -2.68 -7.10 19.15
N ALA A 72 -1.94 -6.33 19.95
CA ALA A 72 -2.48 -5.18 20.68
C ALA A 72 -2.91 -4.03 19.75
N ALA A 73 -2.18 -3.80 18.65
CA ALA A 73 -2.51 -2.75 17.68
C ALA A 73 -3.66 -3.15 16.73
N TRP A 74 -3.80 -4.44 16.43
CA TRP A 74 -4.69 -4.96 15.39
C TRP A 74 -6.14 -4.46 15.46
N PRO A 75 -6.82 -4.45 16.63
CA PRO A 75 -8.19 -3.94 16.74
C PRO A 75 -8.32 -2.46 16.36
N ASN A 76 -7.26 -1.67 16.54
CA ASN A 76 -7.24 -0.25 16.19
C ASN A 76 -6.86 -0.03 14.73
N LEU A 77 -5.97 -0.86 14.18
CA LEU A 77 -5.63 -0.85 12.76
C LEU A 77 -6.84 -1.16 11.88
N ILE A 78 -7.72 -2.08 12.28
CA ILE A 78 -8.93 -2.38 11.50
C ILE A 78 -9.89 -1.18 11.44
N LYS A 79 -9.96 -0.34 12.49
CA LYS A 79 -10.92 0.79 12.56
C LYS A 79 -10.66 1.86 11.51
N VAL A 80 -9.44 1.97 10.99
CA VAL A 80 -9.07 2.99 9.99
C VAL A 80 -9.59 2.66 8.58
N LYS A 81 -9.99 1.41 8.36
CA LYS A 81 -10.45 0.88 7.08
C LYS A 81 -11.83 1.42 6.73
N SER A 82 -12.05 1.74 5.46
CA SER A 82 -13.39 2.06 4.97
C SER A 82 -14.33 0.86 5.09
N ARG A 83 -15.63 1.12 5.30
CA ARG A 83 -16.63 0.06 5.41
C ARG A 83 -16.66 -0.79 4.13
N GLY A 84 -16.65 -2.11 4.29
CA GLY A 84 -16.66 -3.06 3.17
C GLY A 84 -15.34 -3.21 2.40
N ALA A 85 -14.37 -2.30 2.59
CA ALA A 85 -13.06 -2.43 1.93
C ALA A 85 -12.35 -3.71 2.38
N PRO A 86 -11.54 -4.34 1.51
CA PRO A 86 -10.95 -5.64 1.80
C PRO A 86 -9.73 -5.52 2.73
N ILE A 87 -9.35 -6.66 3.30
CA ILE A 87 -7.99 -6.91 3.77
C ILE A 87 -7.33 -7.85 2.75
N PHE A 88 -6.23 -7.40 2.16
CA PHE A 88 -5.40 -8.23 1.30
C PHE A 88 -4.36 -8.95 2.16
N LEU A 89 -4.33 -10.27 2.11
CA LEU A 89 -3.25 -11.05 2.71
C LEU A 89 -2.11 -11.08 1.70
N VAL A 90 -0.95 -10.58 2.07
CA VAL A 90 0.24 -10.61 1.22
C VAL A 90 1.38 -11.27 1.99
N ARG A 91 2.32 -11.87 1.26
CA ARG A 91 3.53 -12.45 1.86
C ARG A 91 4.67 -11.45 1.75
N GLU A 92 5.64 -11.56 2.64
CA GLU A 92 6.95 -10.95 2.43
C GLU A 92 7.69 -11.52 1.21
N PRO A 93 8.61 -10.75 0.60
CA PRO A 93 8.94 -9.35 0.89
C PRO A 93 7.84 -8.38 0.43
N ASN A 94 7.69 -7.24 1.12
CA ASN A 94 6.76 -6.19 0.73
C ASN A 94 7.49 -4.86 0.52
N PHE A 95 7.29 -4.21 -0.63
CA PHE A 95 7.97 -2.97 -1.00
C PHE A 95 7.91 -1.88 0.08
N PHE A 96 6.75 -1.69 0.72
CA PHE A 96 6.55 -0.62 1.68
C PHE A 96 7.18 -0.93 3.05
N LEU A 97 7.12 -2.19 3.48
CA LEU A 97 7.71 -2.60 4.76
C LEU A 97 9.23 -2.80 4.65
N GLY A 98 9.74 -3.17 3.47
CA GLY A 98 11.12 -3.59 3.27
C GLY A 98 11.27 -5.12 3.32
N GLU A 99 12.51 -5.57 3.38
CA GLU A 99 12.83 -7.01 3.39
C GLU A 99 12.46 -7.64 4.73
N ASN A 100 11.95 -8.88 4.68
CA ASN A 100 11.70 -9.76 5.84
C ASN A 100 10.99 -9.07 7.01
N THR A 101 9.98 -8.25 6.70
CA THR A 101 9.27 -7.45 7.70
C THR A 101 7.78 -7.71 7.58
N ALA A 102 7.20 -8.24 8.64
CA ALA A 102 5.75 -8.37 8.81
C ALA A 102 5.12 -7.06 9.30
N GLY A 103 3.81 -6.94 9.08
CA GLY A 103 3.05 -5.81 9.57
C GLY A 103 1.91 -5.41 8.65
N VAL A 104 1.63 -4.12 8.60
CA VAL A 104 0.42 -3.58 7.96
C VAL A 104 0.78 -2.41 7.04
N VAL A 105 0.22 -2.42 5.84
CA VAL A 105 0.22 -1.24 4.96
C VAL A 105 -1.21 -0.75 4.82
N ILE A 106 -1.47 0.47 5.27
CA ILE A 106 -2.76 1.13 5.10
C ILE A 106 -2.66 2.04 3.88
N HIS A 107 -3.43 1.72 2.84
CA HIS A 107 -3.56 2.50 1.64
C HIS A 107 -4.66 3.54 1.81
N CYS A 108 -4.36 4.80 1.51
CA CYS A 108 -5.28 5.91 1.65
C CYS A 108 -5.35 6.72 0.34
N PRO A 109 -6.50 7.32 0.00
CA PRO A 109 -6.59 8.24 -1.12
C PRO A 109 -5.74 9.50 -0.86
N PRO A 110 -5.56 10.36 -1.89
CA PRO A 110 -4.91 11.65 -1.72
C PRO A 110 -5.56 12.50 -0.62
N GLU A 111 -4.77 13.37 -0.01
CA GLU A 111 -5.30 14.32 0.99
C GLU A 111 -6.36 15.25 0.36
N GLY A 112 -7.43 15.53 1.10
CA GLY A 112 -8.59 16.28 0.62
C GLY A 112 -9.55 15.50 -0.29
N GLN A 113 -9.17 14.30 -0.75
CA GLN A 113 -10.05 13.49 -1.60
C GLN A 113 -11.33 13.05 -0.87
N TRP A 114 -11.28 12.89 0.46
CA TRP A 114 -12.45 12.56 1.28
C TRP A 114 -13.49 13.68 1.33
N ASP A 115 -13.07 14.93 1.13
CA ASP A 115 -13.94 16.10 1.09
C ASP A 115 -14.45 16.40 -0.34
N ASP A 116 -13.90 15.74 -1.36
CA ASP A 116 -14.34 15.87 -2.73
C ASP A 116 -15.59 15.00 -2.98
N PRO A 117 -16.76 15.59 -3.26
CA PRO A 117 -18.00 14.84 -3.49
C PRO A 117 -17.94 13.98 -4.77
N LYS A 118 -16.95 14.18 -5.64
CA LYS A 118 -16.71 13.32 -6.82
C LYS A 118 -15.97 12.04 -6.46
N THR A 119 -15.38 11.96 -5.28
CA THR A 119 -14.74 10.74 -4.78
C THR A 119 -15.81 9.72 -4.43
N PRO A 120 -15.76 8.53 -5.02
CA PRO A 120 -16.69 7.49 -4.63
C PRO A 120 -16.33 7.00 -3.21
N GLU A 121 -17.26 7.17 -2.27
CA GLU A 121 -17.20 6.56 -0.93
C GLU A 121 -17.27 5.01 -1.00
N ALA A 122 -17.75 4.50 -2.13
CA ALA A 122 -17.97 3.11 -2.44
C ALA A 122 -16.95 2.58 -3.47
N PRO A 123 -16.73 1.25 -3.54
CA PRO A 123 -15.86 0.67 -4.54
C PRO A 123 -16.28 1.06 -5.97
N ARG A 124 -15.30 1.29 -6.87
CA ARG A 124 -15.59 1.59 -8.27
C ARG A 124 -16.38 0.45 -8.90
N LYS A 125 -17.55 0.77 -9.45
CA LYS A 125 -18.39 -0.22 -10.12
C LYS A 125 -17.68 -0.74 -11.37
N ASN A 126 -17.79 -2.04 -11.64
CA ASN A 126 -17.28 -2.76 -12.82
C ASN A 126 -15.75 -2.93 -12.94
N ASP A 127 -14.95 -2.44 -11.99
CA ASP A 127 -13.51 -2.72 -12.00
C ASP A 127 -13.24 -4.17 -11.56
N LYS A 128 -12.64 -4.98 -12.42
CA LYS A 128 -12.32 -6.38 -12.13
C LYS A 128 -11.13 -6.52 -11.17
N ASN A 129 -10.20 -5.56 -11.20
CA ASN A 129 -9.04 -5.58 -10.32
C ASN A 129 -9.46 -5.12 -8.92
N PRO A 130 -9.33 -5.97 -7.87
CA PRO A 130 -9.79 -5.62 -6.54
C PRO A 130 -9.04 -4.42 -5.95
N ARG A 131 -7.73 -4.25 -6.24
CA ARG A 131 -6.96 -3.10 -5.73
C ARG A 131 -7.42 -1.80 -6.39
N SER A 132 -7.61 -1.79 -7.71
CA SER A 132 -8.11 -0.61 -8.44
C SER A 132 -9.54 -0.24 -8.04
N ARG A 133 -10.38 -1.24 -7.77
CA ARG A 133 -11.76 -1.07 -7.27
C ARG A 133 -11.82 -0.27 -5.97
N TRP A 134 -10.85 -0.47 -5.06
CA TRP A 134 -10.80 0.14 -3.73
C TRP A 134 -9.80 1.30 -3.62
N LEU A 135 -9.21 1.75 -4.74
CA LEU A 135 -8.11 2.72 -4.77
C LEU A 135 -8.41 4.04 -4.05
N PHE A 136 -9.67 4.48 -4.03
CA PHE A 136 -10.08 5.74 -3.38
C PHE A 136 -10.63 5.54 -1.96
N THR A 137 -10.32 4.41 -1.33
CA THR A 137 -10.77 4.09 0.02
C THR A 137 -9.60 3.72 0.92
N ASN A 138 -9.83 3.70 2.23
CA ASN A 138 -8.87 3.11 3.15
C ASN A 138 -9.00 1.59 3.13
N TYR A 139 -7.97 0.90 2.64
CA TYR A 139 -7.87 -0.56 2.68
C TYR A 139 -6.51 -1.01 3.21
N ILE A 140 -6.43 -2.29 3.58
CA ILE A 140 -5.27 -2.83 4.32
C ILE A 140 -4.62 -3.94 3.51
N ASP A 141 -3.30 -3.86 3.34
CA ASP A 141 -2.48 -5.06 3.13
C ASP A 141 -1.97 -5.54 4.48
N LEU A 142 -2.24 -6.80 4.79
CA LEU A 142 -1.71 -7.50 5.94
C LEU A 142 -0.56 -8.39 5.47
N VAL A 143 0.68 -8.05 5.85
CA VAL A 143 1.89 -8.77 5.45
C VAL A 143 2.14 -9.90 6.45
N VAL A 144 1.84 -11.12 6.02
CA VAL A 144 1.81 -12.34 6.85
C VAL A 144 3.13 -13.09 6.72
N ASP A 145 3.77 -13.34 7.86
CA ASP A 145 4.97 -14.17 8.03
C ASP A 145 4.67 -15.47 8.81
N GLY A 146 3.58 -15.51 9.58
CA GLY A 146 3.23 -16.63 10.46
C GLY A 146 3.95 -16.59 11.82
N GLU A 147 4.88 -15.65 12.03
CA GLU A 147 5.60 -15.47 13.29
C GLU A 147 5.08 -14.24 14.03
N VAL A 148 5.18 -13.04 13.45
CA VAL A 148 4.64 -11.81 14.05
C VAL A 148 3.16 -11.65 13.69
N VAL A 149 2.84 -11.79 12.41
CA VAL A 149 1.48 -11.73 11.89
C VAL A 149 1.00 -13.16 11.64
N ASP A 150 0.37 -13.76 12.66
CA ASP A 150 -0.21 -15.10 12.61
C ASP A 150 -1.73 -15.04 12.49
N LEU A 151 -2.25 -15.50 11.34
CA LEU A 151 -3.69 -15.50 11.04
C LEU A 151 -4.51 -16.40 11.97
N ASN A 152 -3.88 -17.35 12.68
CA ASN A 152 -4.57 -18.21 13.64
C ASN A 152 -4.81 -17.52 14.99
N ARG A 153 -4.18 -16.37 15.22
CA ARG A 153 -4.21 -15.66 16.51
C ARG A 153 -4.95 -14.33 16.47
N ILE A 154 -5.07 -13.72 15.29
CA ILE A 154 -5.82 -12.49 15.13
C ILE A 154 -7.25 -12.74 14.65
N PRO A 155 -8.26 -12.06 15.22
CA PRO A 155 -9.60 -12.09 14.67
C PRO A 155 -9.65 -11.26 13.38
N LEU A 156 -10.07 -11.89 12.28
CA LEU A 156 -10.44 -11.16 11.07
C LEU A 156 -11.90 -10.70 11.18
N PRO A 157 -12.25 -9.47 10.74
CA PRO A 157 -13.62 -8.99 10.85
C PRO A 157 -14.57 -9.79 9.96
N ARG A 158 -15.69 -10.27 10.52
CA ARG A 158 -16.65 -11.16 9.82
C ARG A 158 -17.21 -10.56 8.53
N ASP A 159 -17.45 -9.25 8.51
CA ASP A 159 -18.06 -8.55 7.37
C ASP A 159 -17.01 -7.90 6.45
N THR A 160 -15.74 -8.31 6.55
CA THR A 160 -14.66 -7.79 5.72
C THR A 160 -14.24 -8.82 4.67
N PRO A 161 -14.30 -8.47 3.37
CA PRO A 161 -13.74 -9.33 2.34
C PRO A 161 -12.25 -9.58 2.59
N ILE A 162 -11.85 -10.85 2.56
CA ILE A 162 -10.44 -11.25 2.64
C ILE A 162 -10.00 -11.69 1.26
N ILE A 163 -8.95 -11.08 0.73
CA ILE A 163 -8.38 -11.43 -0.57
C ILE A 163 -6.98 -11.96 -0.33
N ASP A 164 -6.78 -13.25 -0.55
CA ASP A 164 -5.48 -13.88 -0.34
C ASP A 164 -4.61 -13.75 -1.59
N GLU A 165 -3.55 -12.95 -1.48
CA GLU A 165 -2.56 -12.71 -2.53
C GLU A 165 -1.18 -13.27 -2.17
N ARG A 166 -1.05 -14.03 -1.08
CA ARG A 166 0.24 -14.56 -0.58
C ARG A 166 0.96 -15.48 -1.58
N PHE A 167 0.23 -16.03 -2.55
CA PHE A 167 0.73 -17.02 -3.51
C PHE A 167 0.54 -16.60 -4.98
N LYS A 168 0.27 -15.33 -5.25
CA LYS A 168 0.22 -14.85 -6.64
C LYS A 168 1.61 -14.95 -7.27
N SER A 169 1.69 -15.54 -8.46
CA SER A 169 2.96 -15.64 -9.19
C SER A 169 3.46 -14.25 -9.54
N LEU A 170 4.76 -14.01 -9.33
CA LEU A 170 5.43 -12.73 -9.65
C LEU A 170 5.55 -12.49 -11.16
N ASP A 171 5.24 -13.50 -11.99
CA ASP A 171 5.50 -13.50 -13.42
C ASP A 171 4.47 -12.71 -14.25
N GLY A 172 3.45 -12.11 -13.63
CA GLY A 172 2.44 -11.31 -14.34
C GLY A 172 1.57 -12.09 -15.34
N THR A 173 1.80 -13.39 -15.52
CA THR A 173 0.93 -14.35 -16.20
C THR A 173 -0.13 -14.89 -15.24
N GLY A 174 -0.83 -13.98 -14.56
CA GLY A 174 -2.13 -14.30 -14.00
C GLY A 174 -3.12 -14.37 -15.15
N ASP A 175 -3.21 -15.54 -15.78
CA ASP A 175 -4.37 -15.85 -16.60
C ASP A 175 -5.60 -15.80 -15.69
N ASP A 176 -6.35 -14.69 -15.78
CA ASP A 176 -7.64 -14.50 -15.12
C ASP A 176 -8.73 -15.39 -15.75
N SER A 177 -8.38 -16.40 -16.53
CA SER A 177 -9.31 -17.44 -16.98
C SER A 177 -9.22 -18.66 -16.08
N GLU A 178 -10.42 -19.09 -15.67
CA GLU A 178 -10.74 -20.36 -15.04
C GLU A 178 -10.58 -20.43 -13.51
N THR A 179 -11.72 -20.23 -12.85
CA THR A 179 -12.13 -21.16 -11.79
C THR A 179 -13.51 -21.72 -12.19
N PRO A 180 -13.78 -23.04 -12.02
CA PRO A 180 -14.99 -23.71 -12.52
C PRO A 180 -16.31 -23.20 -11.93
#